data_AF-A0AB32TI26-F1
#
_entry.id   AF-A0AB32TI26-F1
#
_cell.length_a   1.000
_cell.length_b   1.000
_cell.length_c   1.000
_cell.angle_alpha   90.00
_cell.angle_beta   90.00
_cell.angle_gamma   90.00
#
_symmetry.space_group_name_H-M   'P 1'
#
loop_
_entity.id
_entity.type
_entity.pdbx_description
1 polymer ?
#
loop_
_entity_poly.entity_id
_entity_poly.type
_entity_poly.pdbx_seq_one_letter_code
_entity_poly.pdbx_strand_id
1 'polypeptide(L)'
;MEYVTELTECIKVKSSDEDVDDSTEFVKFFPSFIWSVRDFTLERKIDGKDATEDEYLEFALKLKPGTSKKITSFNLPRECIQKFFPSRTCFTFPFPTAPEKMSTLESLSPADLSTEFLEVTKRFCKFVFDKSEVKRLKDGHTVTGRVLGSLTKMYVNTISSGAVPCLENAVIAMAQIENEAATQEGLEVYQRGMEKLKSSFPLELEQVSSEHQRLSSMATQAFMARSFKDTDGKHLKVLEVN
;
A
#
# COMPACT_ATOMS: atom_id res chain seq x y z
N MET A 1 16.28 4.30 -13.25
CA MET A 1 15.10 3.52 -13.68
C MET A 1 15.34 2.02 -13.61
N GLU A 2 16.59 1.53 -13.59
CA GLU A 2 16.90 0.09 -13.44
C GLU A 2 16.24 -0.56 -12.22
N TYR A 3 16.10 0.16 -11.11
CA TYR A 3 15.36 -0.38 -9.95
C TYR A 3 13.94 -0.86 -10.27
N VAL A 4 13.26 -0.28 -11.27
CA VAL A 4 11.92 -0.74 -11.65
C VAL A 4 11.99 -2.07 -12.40
N THR A 5 13.05 -2.31 -13.17
CA THR A 5 13.24 -3.58 -13.88
C THR A 5 13.64 -4.71 -12.92
N GLU A 6 14.34 -4.38 -11.84
CA GLU A 6 14.74 -5.33 -10.79
C GLU A 6 13.57 -5.75 -9.88
N LEU A 7 12.41 -5.08 -9.95
CA LEU A 7 11.26 -5.40 -9.09
C LEU A 7 10.77 -6.84 -9.26
N THR A 8 10.84 -7.41 -10.46
CA THR A 8 10.46 -8.80 -10.71
C THR A 8 11.42 -9.80 -10.09
N GLU A 9 12.66 -9.39 -9.83
CA GLU A 9 13.67 -10.19 -9.13
C GLU A 9 13.57 -10.00 -7.60
N CYS A 10 13.13 -8.81 -7.17
CA CYS A 10 13.07 -8.42 -5.76
C CYS A 10 11.72 -8.67 -5.09
N ILE A 11 10.64 -8.93 -5.83
CA ILE A 11 9.29 -9.10 -5.30
C ILE A 11 8.55 -10.19 -6.09
N LYS A 12 7.93 -11.13 -5.38
CA LYS A 12 6.95 -12.07 -5.96
C LYS A 12 5.54 -11.59 -5.66
N VAL A 13 4.62 -11.75 -6.61
CA VAL A 13 3.21 -11.38 -6.38
C VAL A 13 2.44 -12.59 -5.85
N LYS A 14 2.62 -13.76 -6.47
CA LYS A 14 2.02 -15.03 -6.09
C LYS A 14 3.05 -16.02 -5.53
N SER A 15 2.53 -17.05 -4.88
CA SER A 15 3.34 -18.12 -4.29
C SER A 15 3.58 -19.31 -5.23
N SER A 16 2.97 -19.34 -6.41
CA SER A 16 3.11 -20.47 -7.34
C SER A 16 4.53 -20.59 -7.86
N ASP A 17 5.08 -21.81 -7.81
CA ASP A 17 6.41 -22.18 -8.31
C ASP A 17 6.48 -22.25 -9.85
N GLU A 18 5.40 -21.94 -10.56
CA GLU A 18 5.44 -21.84 -12.01
C GLU A 18 6.10 -20.50 -12.38
N ASP A 19 7.14 -20.53 -13.22
CA ASP A 19 7.79 -19.39 -13.88
C ASP A 19 6.84 -18.62 -14.81
N VAL A 20 5.62 -18.35 -14.35
CA VAL A 20 4.65 -17.49 -15.01
C VAL A 20 5.06 -16.07 -14.67
N ASP A 21 5.18 -15.25 -15.72
CA ASP A 21 5.45 -13.83 -15.60
C ASP A 21 4.35 -13.15 -14.76
N ASP A 22 4.61 -13.06 -13.46
CA ASP A 22 3.75 -12.43 -12.46
C ASP A 22 3.58 -10.92 -12.72
N SER A 23 4.31 -10.33 -13.69
CA SER A 23 4.25 -8.90 -14.06
C SER A 23 2.84 -8.37 -14.23
N THR A 24 1.94 -9.20 -14.76
CA THR A 24 0.54 -8.86 -15.01
C THR A 24 -0.28 -8.71 -13.73
N GLU A 25 0.18 -9.28 -12.62
CA GLU A 25 -0.47 -9.19 -11.31
C GLU A 25 0.07 -8.03 -10.47
N PHE A 26 1.24 -7.46 -10.79
CA PHE A 26 1.83 -6.32 -10.07
C PHE A 26 0.84 -5.15 -9.98
N VAL A 27 0.14 -4.87 -11.09
CA VAL A 27 -0.86 -3.81 -11.21
C VAL A 27 -1.95 -3.85 -10.12
N LYS A 28 -2.23 -5.03 -9.55
CA LYS A 28 -3.25 -5.22 -8.50
C LYS A 28 -2.79 -4.81 -7.11
N PHE A 29 -1.48 -4.74 -6.88
CA PHE A 29 -0.89 -4.48 -5.56
C PHE A 29 -0.08 -3.18 -5.51
N PHE A 30 0.41 -2.74 -6.66
CA PHE A 30 1.31 -1.61 -6.78
C PHE A 30 0.58 -0.27 -6.60
N PRO A 31 1.28 0.74 -6.05
CA PRO A 31 0.69 2.06 -5.83
C PRO A 31 0.47 2.79 -7.15
N SER A 32 -0.25 3.92 -7.12
CA SER A 32 -0.17 4.92 -8.18
C SER A 32 1.26 5.45 -8.31
N PHE A 33 1.73 5.65 -9.55
CA PHE A 33 3.05 6.21 -9.82
C PHE A 33 2.99 7.73 -10.00
N ILE A 34 3.81 8.48 -9.26
CA ILE A 34 3.94 9.93 -9.45
C ILE A 34 5.41 10.24 -9.77
N TRP A 35 5.67 10.73 -10.98
CA TRP A 35 7.01 11.17 -11.36
C TRP A 35 7.18 12.66 -11.04
N SER A 36 7.97 12.97 -10.02
CA SER A 36 8.39 14.35 -9.72
C SER A 36 9.73 14.65 -10.39
N VAL A 37 9.69 15.38 -11.50
CA VAL A 37 10.89 15.80 -12.23
C VAL A 37 11.35 17.15 -11.68
N ARG A 38 12.43 17.14 -10.90
CA ARG A 38 13.01 18.34 -10.30
C ARG A 38 13.90 19.08 -11.30
N ASP A 39 14.07 20.38 -11.09
CA ASP A 39 14.95 21.25 -11.86
C ASP A 39 14.70 21.16 -13.38
N PHE A 40 13.42 21.17 -13.76
CA PHE A 40 12.97 21.00 -15.13
C PHE A 40 13.30 22.23 -15.98
N THR A 41 14.11 22.04 -17.03
CA THR A 41 14.63 23.13 -17.88
C THR A 41 14.15 23.07 -19.33
N LEU A 42 13.43 22.02 -19.73
CA LEU A 42 12.97 21.89 -21.10
C LEU A 42 11.74 22.78 -21.33
N GLU A 43 11.66 23.39 -22.51
CA GLU A 43 10.36 23.83 -23.02
C GLU A 43 9.48 22.60 -23.14
N ARG A 44 8.38 22.54 -22.40
CA ARG A 44 7.46 21.39 -22.35
C ARG A 44 6.64 21.31 -23.63
N LYS A 45 7.32 21.07 -24.74
CA LYS A 45 6.77 20.98 -26.09
C LYS A 45 7.09 19.64 -26.72
N ILE A 46 6.08 19.06 -27.37
CA ILE A 46 6.20 17.84 -28.16
C ILE A 46 5.76 18.21 -29.58
N ASP A 47 6.63 17.96 -30.57
CA ASP A 47 6.38 18.30 -31.97
C ASP A 47 5.94 19.77 -32.18
N GLY A 48 6.53 20.68 -31.40
CA GLY A 48 6.29 22.13 -31.46
C GLY A 48 5.02 22.61 -30.75
N LYS A 49 4.24 21.72 -30.14
CA LYS A 49 3.03 22.06 -29.39
C LYS A 49 3.28 21.95 -27.89
N ASP A 50 2.69 22.84 -27.10
CA ASP A 50 2.73 22.73 -25.64
C ASP A 50 2.10 21.41 -25.20
N ALA A 51 2.78 20.73 -24.29
CA ALA A 51 2.34 19.48 -23.69
C ALA A 51 2.06 19.74 -22.20
N THR A 52 1.19 18.94 -21.61
CA THR A 52 1.00 18.82 -20.16
C THR A 52 2.13 17.99 -19.54
N GLU A 53 2.26 18.00 -18.21
CA GLU A 53 3.21 17.13 -17.52
C GLU A 53 2.94 15.63 -17.80
N ASP A 54 1.67 15.23 -17.85
CA ASP A 54 1.27 13.85 -18.14
C ASP A 54 1.56 13.45 -19.60
N GLU A 55 1.31 14.34 -20.56
CA GLU A 55 1.70 14.09 -21.97
C GLU A 55 3.22 13.99 -22.13
N TYR A 56 3.99 14.80 -21.39
CA TYR A 56 5.44 14.67 -21.34
C TYR A 56 5.87 13.31 -20.79
N LEU A 57 5.21 12.80 -19.75
CA LEU A 57 5.46 11.46 -19.20
C LEU A 57 5.16 10.35 -20.21
N GLU A 58 4.00 10.39 -20.87
CA GLU A 58 3.64 9.41 -21.89
C GLU A 58 4.63 9.42 -23.07
N PHE A 59 5.08 10.61 -23.47
CA PHE A 59 6.13 10.74 -24.47
C PHE A 59 7.46 10.14 -24.00
N ALA A 60 7.88 10.40 -22.76
CA ALA A 60 9.12 9.87 -22.19
C ALA A 60 9.09 8.33 -22.06
N LEU A 61 7.91 7.75 -21.87
CA LEU A 61 7.67 6.30 -21.80
C LEU A 61 7.45 5.63 -23.16
N LYS A 62 7.42 6.38 -24.26
CA LYS A 62 7.23 5.81 -25.60
C LYS A 62 8.33 4.79 -25.94
N LEU A 63 7.91 3.60 -26.35
CA LEU A 63 8.80 2.52 -26.75
C LEU A 63 9.43 2.80 -28.12
N LYS A 64 10.67 2.35 -28.30
CA LYS A 64 11.35 2.38 -29.59
C LYS A 64 11.06 1.08 -30.36
N PRO A 65 10.79 1.15 -31.67
CA PRO A 65 10.60 -0.03 -32.49
C PRO A 65 11.92 -0.78 -32.70
N GLY A 66 11.84 -2.10 -32.86
CA GLY A 66 12.96 -2.99 -33.15
C GLY A 66 13.34 -3.90 -31.98
N THR A 67 14.28 -4.81 -32.21
CA THR A 67 14.61 -5.93 -31.30
C THR A 67 16.09 -5.99 -30.92
N SER A 68 16.87 -4.96 -31.25
CA SER A 68 18.29 -4.93 -30.86
C SER A 68 18.42 -4.86 -29.34
N LYS A 69 19.51 -5.40 -28.77
CA LYS A 69 19.79 -5.34 -27.32
C LYS A 69 19.64 -3.92 -26.75
N LYS A 70 20.15 -2.90 -27.46
CA LYS A 70 20.04 -1.49 -27.05
C LYS A 70 18.58 -1.01 -26.97
N ILE A 71 17.72 -1.48 -27.89
CA ILE A 71 16.29 -1.16 -27.88
C ILE A 71 15.60 -1.88 -26.74
N THR A 72 15.88 -3.17 -26.53
CA THR A 72 15.34 -3.93 -25.39
C THR A 72 15.70 -3.28 -24.05
N SER A 73 16.97 -2.92 -23.82
CA SER A 73 17.39 -2.23 -22.59
C SER A 73 16.73 -0.84 -22.43
N PHE A 74 16.44 -0.15 -23.53
CA PHE A 74 15.73 1.13 -23.50
C PHE A 74 14.24 0.94 -23.16
N ASN A 75 13.59 -0.08 -23.74
CA ASN A 75 12.17 -0.33 -23.59
C ASN A 75 11.82 -0.97 -22.24
N LEU A 76 12.65 -1.88 -21.72
CA LEU A 76 12.36 -2.66 -20.50
C LEU A 76 11.91 -1.79 -19.31
N PRO A 77 12.65 -0.77 -18.84
CA PRO A 77 12.17 0.07 -17.73
C PRO A 77 10.85 0.81 -18.03
N ARG A 78 10.61 1.17 -19.29
CA ARG A 78 9.38 1.86 -19.71
C ARG A 78 8.20 0.91 -19.70
N GLU A 79 8.39 -0.31 -20.20
CA GLU A 79 7.40 -1.38 -20.14
C GLU A 79 7.05 -1.75 -18.70
N CYS A 80 8.05 -1.87 -17.81
CA CYS A 80 7.83 -2.14 -16.39
C CYS A 80 6.98 -1.02 -15.76
N ILE A 81 7.32 0.25 -15.97
CA ILE A 81 6.49 1.36 -15.47
C ILE A 81 5.08 1.26 -16.04
N GLN A 82 4.94 0.99 -17.34
CA GLN A 82 3.65 0.86 -18.03
C GLN A 82 2.77 -0.26 -17.46
N LYS A 83 3.37 -1.43 -17.18
CA LYS A 83 2.66 -2.63 -16.73
C LYS A 83 2.42 -2.68 -15.22
N PHE A 84 3.38 -2.24 -14.42
CA PHE A 84 3.35 -2.50 -12.97
C PHE A 84 2.45 -1.53 -12.21
N PHE A 85 2.34 -0.27 -12.66
CA PHE A 85 1.62 0.76 -11.92
C PHE A 85 0.24 1.01 -12.55
N PRO A 86 -0.87 0.89 -11.80
CA PRO A 86 -2.24 1.02 -12.32
C PRO A 86 -2.55 2.42 -12.86
N SER A 87 -1.91 3.44 -12.31
CA SER A 87 -1.99 4.82 -12.77
C SER A 87 -0.62 5.46 -12.72
N ARG A 88 -0.43 6.49 -13.54
CA ARG A 88 0.78 7.30 -13.57
C ARG A 88 0.42 8.77 -13.78
N THR A 89 1.17 9.66 -13.15
CA THR A 89 1.09 11.11 -13.39
C THR A 89 2.46 11.75 -13.21
N CYS A 90 2.61 12.99 -13.65
CA CYS A 90 3.87 13.71 -13.66
C CYS A 90 3.72 15.13 -13.11
N PHE A 91 4.77 15.59 -12.43
CA PHE A 91 4.93 16.97 -12.00
C PHE A 91 6.34 17.44 -12.34
N THR A 92 6.44 18.54 -13.09
CA THR A 92 7.72 19.19 -13.43
C THR A 92 7.91 20.40 -12.53
N PHE A 93 8.99 20.42 -11.76
CA PHE A 93 9.32 21.50 -10.85
C PHE A 93 10.45 22.34 -11.44
N PRO A 94 10.31 23.67 -11.55
CA PRO A 94 11.42 24.54 -11.90
C PRO A 94 12.45 24.55 -10.75
N PHE A 95 13.59 25.22 -10.96
CA PHE A 95 14.52 25.48 -9.88
C PHE A 95 13.82 26.22 -8.74
N PRO A 96 13.98 25.77 -7.48
CA PRO A 96 13.29 26.40 -6.36
C PRO A 96 13.85 27.79 -6.05
N THR A 97 15.14 28.03 -6.33
CA THR A 97 15.82 29.31 -6.11
C THR A 97 17.08 29.37 -7.00
N ALA A 98 17.87 30.43 -6.88
CA ALA A 98 19.14 30.57 -7.59
C ALA A 98 20.18 29.54 -7.11
N PRO A 99 21.09 29.04 -7.98
CA PRO A 99 22.05 27.99 -7.64
C PRO A 99 22.87 28.24 -6.36
N GLU A 100 23.20 29.50 -6.07
CA GLU A 100 24.02 29.91 -4.93
C GLU A 100 23.31 29.73 -3.59
N LYS A 101 21.98 29.69 -3.58
CA LYS A 101 21.15 29.49 -2.39
C LYS A 101 20.69 28.03 -2.23
N MET A 102 20.99 27.13 -3.16
CA MET A 102 20.50 25.74 -3.13
C MET A 102 21.00 24.95 -1.91
N SER A 103 22.21 25.23 -1.42
CA SER A 103 22.79 24.56 -0.24
C SER A 103 22.10 24.96 1.07
N THR A 104 21.39 26.08 1.08
CA THR A 104 20.67 26.62 2.25
C THR A 104 19.15 26.55 2.10
N LEU A 105 18.65 25.80 1.11
CA LEU A 105 17.23 25.76 0.71
C LEU A 105 16.27 25.53 1.88
N GLU A 106 16.61 24.67 2.84
CA GLU A 106 15.78 24.35 4.01
C GLU A 106 15.61 25.54 4.97
N SER A 107 16.56 26.48 4.97
CA SER A 107 16.53 27.68 5.81
C SER A 107 15.86 28.89 5.13
N LEU A 108 15.56 28.78 3.84
CA LEU A 108 14.98 29.87 3.06
C LEU A 108 13.50 30.08 3.41
N SER A 109 13.07 31.33 3.40
CA SER A 109 11.64 31.65 3.52
C SER A 109 10.93 31.39 2.18
N PRO A 110 9.60 31.23 2.16
CA PRO A 110 8.86 31.18 0.89
C PRO A 110 9.11 32.40 -0.02
N ALA A 111 9.46 33.56 0.53
CA ALA A 111 9.77 34.76 -0.26
C ALA A 111 11.10 34.68 -1.02
N ASP A 112 11.99 33.76 -0.64
CA ASP A 112 13.27 33.50 -1.32
C ASP A 112 13.16 32.47 -2.45
N LEU A 113 11.97 31.85 -2.58
CA LEU A 113 11.71 30.80 -3.55
C LEU A 113 11.01 31.35 -4.79
N SER A 114 11.25 30.69 -5.93
CA SER A 114 10.54 30.96 -7.17
C SER A 114 9.03 30.83 -6.97
N THR A 115 8.27 31.84 -7.41
CA THR A 115 6.80 31.81 -7.36
C THR A 115 6.26 30.61 -8.14
N GLU A 116 6.84 30.30 -9.29
CA GLU A 116 6.45 29.14 -10.11
C GLU A 116 6.70 27.82 -9.36
N PHE A 117 7.83 27.70 -8.66
CA PHE A 117 8.13 26.52 -7.84
C PHE A 117 7.08 26.34 -6.72
N LEU A 118 6.71 27.42 -6.03
CA LEU A 118 5.70 27.40 -4.98
C LEU A 118 4.32 27.00 -5.53
N GLU A 119 3.95 27.50 -6.70
CA GLU A 119 2.70 27.15 -7.37
C GLU A 119 2.64 25.66 -7.73
N VAL A 120 3.69 25.12 -8.36
CA VAL A 120 3.77 23.69 -8.69
C VAL A 120 3.73 22.85 -7.41
N THR A 121 4.47 23.25 -6.37
CA THR A 121 4.50 22.55 -5.07
C THR A 121 3.11 22.51 -4.44
N LYS A 122 2.36 23.63 -4.47
CA LYS A 122 0.99 23.68 -3.97
C LYS A 122 0.06 22.74 -4.76
N ARG A 123 0.18 22.71 -6.10
CA ARG A 123 -0.60 21.78 -6.94
C ARG A 123 -0.25 20.32 -6.64
N PHE A 124 1.04 20.01 -6.52
CA PHE A 124 1.53 18.67 -6.17
C PHE A 124 1.00 18.22 -4.81
N CYS A 125 1.18 19.02 -3.76
CA CYS A 125 0.66 18.69 -2.43
C CYS A 125 -0.85 18.49 -2.45
N LYS A 126 -1.60 19.39 -3.10
CA LYS A 126 -3.05 19.24 -3.26
C LYS A 126 -3.41 17.93 -3.97
N PHE A 127 -2.72 17.61 -5.06
CA PHE A 127 -2.95 16.36 -5.78
C PHE A 127 -2.70 15.14 -4.89
N VAL A 128 -1.57 15.09 -4.17
CA VAL A 128 -1.25 13.98 -3.27
C VAL A 128 -2.31 13.86 -2.17
N PHE A 129 -2.75 14.95 -1.55
CA PHE A 129 -3.77 14.90 -0.51
C PHE A 129 -5.16 14.48 -1.04
N ASP A 130 -5.53 14.92 -2.24
CA ASP A 130 -6.86 14.67 -2.81
C ASP A 130 -6.96 13.30 -3.51
N LYS A 131 -5.85 12.80 -4.09
CA LYS A 131 -5.85 11.63 -4.98
C LYS A 131 -5.16 10.39 -4.41
N SER A 132 -4.36 10.51 -3.35
CA SER A 132 -3.76 9.32 -2.75
C SER A 132 -4.82 8.51 -2.03
N GLU A 133 -5.04 7.28 -2.48
CA GLU A 133 -5.98 6.37 -1.85
C GLU A 133 -5.41 5.78 -0.57
N VAL A 134 -6.31 5.45 0.37
CA VAL A 134 -5.95 4.63 1.53
C VAL A 134 -5.41 3.29 1.04
N LYS A 135 -4.24 2.87 1.54
CA LYS A 135 -3.64 1.59 1.14
C LYS A 135 -4.58 0.44 1.47
N ARG A 136 -4.91 -0.36 0.45
CA ARG A 136 -5.72 -1.57 0.57
C ARG A 136 -4.94 -2.80 0.14
N LEU A 137 -5.31 -3.94 0.70
CA LEU A 137 -4.90 -5.26 0.21
C LEU A 137 -5.83 -5.68 -0.95
N LYS A 138 -5.49 -6.78 -1.64
CA LYS A 138 -6.21 -7.26 -2.84
C LYS A 138 -7.71 -7.55 -2.59
N ASP A 139 -8.09 -7.86 -1.36
CA ASP A 139 -9.47 -8.09 -0.92
C ASP A 139 -10.20 -6.81 -0.46
N GLY A 140 -9.57 -5.64 -0.63
CA GLY A 140 -10.10 -4.35 -0.21
C GLY A 140 -9.86 -4.02 1.26
N HIS A 141 -9.24 -4.93 2.04
CA HIS A 141 -8.95 -4.70 3.45
C HIS A 141 -8.04 -3.48 3.61
N THR A 142 -8.43 -2.57 4.51
CA THR A 142 -7.71 -1.33 4.76
C THR A 142 -6.47 -1.60 5.60
N VAL A 143 -5.30 -1.19 5.11
CA VAL A 143 -4.05 -1.33 5.85
C VAL A 143 -4.00 -0.30 6.98
N THR A 144 -4.30 -0.75 8.20
CA THR A 144 -4.14 0.04 9.42
C THR A 144 -2.67 0.09 9.86
N GLY A 145 -2.34 0.92 10.87
CA GLY A 145 -0.98 0.97 11.42
C GLY A 145 -0.47 -0.37 11.96
N ARG A 146 -1.35 -1.20 12.54
CA ARG A 146 -1.03 -2.54 13.01
C ARG A 146 -0.67 -3.47 11.85
N VAL A 147 -1.53 -3.51 10.83
CA VAL A 147 -1.32 -4.30 9.62
C VAL A 147 -0.03 -3.89 8.91
N LEU A 148 0.22 -2.58 8.79
CA LEU A 148 1.44 -2.05 8.20
C LEU A 148 2.69 -2.50 8.97
N GLY A 149 2.68 -2.38 10.30
CA GLY A 149 3.80 -2.84 11.14
C GLY A 149 4.10 -4.33 10.98
N SER A 150 3.06 -5.17 10.92
CA SER A 150 3.19 -6.61 10.68
C SER A 150 3.77 -6.92 9.30
N LEU A 151 3.27 -6.26 8.24
CA LEU A 151 3.80 -6.40 6.88
C LEU A 151 5.26 -5.95 6.78
N THR A 152 5.59 -4.78 7.35
CA THR A 152 6.98 -4.26 7.37
C THR A 152 7.92 -5.25 8.06
N LYS A 153 7.55 -5.76 9.25
CA LYS A 153 8.36 -6.75 9.95
C LYS A 153 8.57 -8.02 9.11
N MET A 154 7.51 -8.50 8.45
CA MET A 154 7.57 -9.69 7.63
C MET A 154 8.49 -9.50 6.41
N TYR A 155 8.31 -8.42 5.66
CA TYR A 155 9.16 -8.13 4.50
C TYR A 155 10.63 -7.95 4.88
N VAL A 156 10.91 -7.19 5.94
CA VAL A 156 12.28 -6.99 6.43
C VAL A 156 12.92 -8.30 6.86
N ASN A 157 12.18 -9.17 7.57
CA ASN A 157 12.69 -10.49 7.98
C ASN A 157 12.98 -11.39 6.76
N THR A 158 12.09 -11.43 5.77
CA THR A 158 12.28 -12.23 4.54
C THR A 158 13.50 -11.76 3.76
N ILE A 159 13.67 -10.44 3.59
CA ILE A 159 14.84 -9.86 2.94
C ILE A 159 16.11 -10.18 3.74
N SER A 160 16.07 -10.02 5.06
CA SER A 160 17.22 -10.30 5.93
C SER A 160 17.63 -11.78 5.93
N SER A 161 16.70 -12.70 5.63
CA SER A 161 17.02 -14.13 5.45
C SER A 161 17.55 -14.48 4.05
N GLY A 162 17.67 -13.50 3.14
CA GLY A 162 18.08 -13.71 1.75
C GLY A 162 16.98 -14.26 0.84
N ALA A 163 15.72 -14.25 1.30
CA ALA A 163 14.58 -14.69 0.51
C ALA A 163 13.87 -13.50 -0.15
N VAL A 164 13.12 -13.77 -1.22
CA VAL A 164 12.35 -12.75 -1.94
C VAL A 164 10.96 -12.60 -1.30
N PRO A 165 10.54 -11.40 -0.88
CA PRO A 165 9.22 -11.18 -0.32
C PRO A 165 8.12 -11.49 -1.34
N CYS A 166 7.12 -12.26 -0.90
CA CYS A 166 5.91 -12.56 -1.67
C CYS A 166 4.71 -11.80 -1.09
N LEU A 167 4.07 -10.96 -1.91
CA LEU A 167 2.97 -10.10 -1.47
C LEU A 167 1.77 -10.91 -0.97
N GLU A 168 1.38 -11.96 -1.70
CA GLU A 168 0.27 -12.83 -1.32
C GLU A 168 0.54 -13.60 -0.02
N ASN A 169 1.73 -14.21 0.11
CA ASN A 169 2.11 -14.92 1.33
C ASN A 169 2.14 -14.00 2.53
N ALA A 170 2.61 -12.76 2.35
CA ALA A 170 2.65 -11.80 3.44
C ALA A 170 1.26 -11.45 3.96
N VAL A 171 0.28 -11.30 3.06
CA VAL A 171 -1.12 -11.08 3.42
C VAL A 171 -1.72 -12.31 4.12
N ILE A 172 -1.43 -13.52 3.65
CA ILE A 172 -1.94 -14.77 4.26
C ILE A 172 -1.40 -14.93 5.69
N ALA A 173 -0.08 -14.84 5.86
CA ALA A 173 0.55 -15.00 7.17
C ALA A 173 0.11 -13.92 8.15
N MET A 174 -0.06 -12.69 7.68
CA MET A 174 -0.58 -11.60 8.50
C MET A 174 -2.05 -11.81 8.89
N ALA A 175 -2.88 -12.35 7.98
CA ALA A 175 -4.26 -12.71 8.29
C ALA A 175 -4.35 -13.75 9.41
N GLN A 176 -3.49 -14.77 9.38
CA GLN A 176 -3.43 -15.76 10.45
C GLN A 176 -3.11 -15.11 11.81
N ILE A 177 -2.08 -14.28 11.87
CA ILE A 177 -1.67 -13.58 13.10
C ILE A 177 -2.80 -12.67 13.63
N GLU A 178 -3.43 -11.89 12.75
CA GLU A 178 -4.50 -10.99 13.17
C GLU A 178 -5.77 -11.74 13.56
N ASN A 179 -6.12 -12.83 12.89
CA ASN A 179 -7.29 -13.64 13.22
C ASN A 179 -7.11 -14.41 14.54
N GLU A 180 -5.91 -14.91 14.83
CA GLU A 180 -5.58 -15.49 16.14
C GLU A 180 -5.73 -14.46 17.26
N ALA A 181 -5.17 -13.27 17.06
CA ALA A 181 -5.26 -12.21 18.06
C ALA A 181 -6.68 -11.65 18.20
N ALA A 182 -7.46 -11.59 17.11
CA ALA A 182 -8.88 -11.25 17.13
C ALA A 182 -9.70 -12.30 17.89
N THR A 183 -9.37 -13.58 17.73
CA THR A 183 -10.01 -14.68 18.46
C THR A 183 -9.76 -14.52 19.96
N GLN A 184 -8.51 -14.29 20.36
CA GLN A 184 -8.15 -14.07 21.76
C GLN A 184 -8.87 -12.85 22.34
N GLU A 185 -8.92 -11.75 21.61
CA GLU A 185 -9.61 -10.53 22.03
C GLU A 185 -11.13 -10.76 22.23
N GLY A 186 -11.77 -11.47 21.29
CA GLY A 186 -13.17 -11.88 21.41
C GLY A 186 -13.43 -12.75 22.64
N LEU A 187 -12.61 -13.79 22.84
CA LEU A 187 -12.71 -14.67 24.01
C LEU A 187 -12.55 -13.91 25.32
N GLU A 188 -11.61 -12.98 25.40
CA GLU A 188 -11.43 -12.16 26.59
C GLU A 188 -12.62 -11.22 26.87
N VAL A 189 -13.24 -10.65 25.82
CA VAL A 189 -14.48 -9.87 25.97
C VAL A 189 -15.59 -10.72 26.58
N TYR A 190 -15.78 -11.93 26.06
CA TYR A 190 -16.76 -12.88 26.58
C TYR A 190 -16.45 -13.27 28.03
N GLN A 191 -15.22 -13.72 28.32
CA GLN A 191 -14.79 -14.16 29.64
C GLN A 191 -14.92 -13.06 30.68
N ARG A 192 -14.44 -11.84 30.40
CA ARG A 192 -14.59 -10.69 31.32
C ARG A 192 -16.06 -10.37 31.58
N GLY A 193 -16.93 -10.52 30.58
CA GLY A 193 -18.36 -10.35 30.73
C GLY A 193 -18.98 -11.41 31.65
N MET A 194 -18.65 -12.67 31.41
CA MET A 194 -19.14 -13.80 32.21
C MET A 194 -18.62 -13.77 33.65
N GLU A 195 -17.36 -13.37 33.88
CA GLU A 195 -16.82 -13.16 35.22
C GLU A 195 -17.55 -12.04 35.99
N LYS A 196 -17.94 -10.96 35.31
CA LYS A 196 -18.78 -9.93 35.95
C LYS A 196 -20.16 -10.47 36.28
N LEU A 197 -20.76 -11.26 35.40
CA LEU A 197 -22.06 -11.89 35.63
C LEU A 197 -22.02 -12.81 36.86
N LYS A 198 -20.89 -13.49 37.11
CA LYS A 198 -20.69 -14.35 38.31
C LYS A 198 -20.97 -13.63 39.62
N SER A 199 -20.72 -12.33 39.71
CA SER A 199 -20.99 -11.54 40.92
C SER A 199 -22.49 -11.40 41.26
N SER A 200 -23.38 -11.69 40.31
CA SER A 200 -24.83 -11.60 40.46
C SER A 200 -25.53 -12.93 40.72
N PHE A 201 -24.78 -14.03 40.90
CA PHE A 201 -25.37 -15.36 41.11
C PHE A 201 -25.99 -15.49 42.52
N PRO A 202 -27.07 -16.29 42.68
CA PRO A 202 -27.74 -17.09 41.65
C PRO A 202 -28.68 -16.25 40.76
N LEU A 203 -28.79 -16.64 39.48
CA LEU A 203 -29.65 -16.02 38.46
C LEU A 203 -30.57 -17.06 37.83
N GLU A 204 -31.73 -16.64 37.34
CA GLU A 204 -32.63 -17.49 36.55
C GLU A 204 -32.00 -17.84 35.19
N LEU A 205 -32.34 -19.03 34.66
CA LEU A 205 -31.77 -19.52 33.39
C LEU A 205 -32.00 -18.52 32.24
N GLU A 206 -33.17 -17.87 32.20
CA GLU A 206 -33.50 -16.87 31.19
C GLU A 206 -32.58 -15.64 31.25
N GLN A 207 -32.20 -15.22 32.47
CA GLN A 207 -31.29 -14.10 32.67
C GLN A 207 -29.87 -14.45 32.20
N VAL A 208 -29.39 -15.65 32.57
CA VAL A 208 -28.08 -16.14 32.14
C VAL A 208 -28.01 -16.30 30.63
N SER A 209 -29.06 -16.84 29.99
CA SER A 209 -29.12 -17.03 28.54
C SER A 209 -29.09 -15.69 27.80
N SER A 210 -29.86 -14.70 28.26
CA SER A 210 -29.89 -13.36 27.67
C SER A 210 -28.53 -12.67 27.74
N GLU A 211 -27.85 -12.77 28.90
CA GLU A 211 -26.51 -12.20 29.07
C GLU A 211 -25.45 -12.95 28.24
N HIS A 212 -25.51 -14.28 28.16
CA HIS A 212 -24.65 -15.08 27.29
C HIS A 212 -24.77 -14.64 25.83
N GLN A 213 -25.99 -14.51 25.29
CA GLN A 213 -26.21 -14.06 23.91
C GLN A 213 -25.64 -12.66 23.66
N ARG A 214 -25.85 -11.74 24.61
CA ARG A 214 -25.31 -10.38 24.56
C ARG A 214 -23.78 -10.38 24.54
N LEU A 215 -23.15 -11.16 25.42
CA LEU A 215 -21.69 -11.25 25.53
C LEU A 215 -21.05 -11.96 24.35
N SER A 216 -21.68 -13.02 23.84
CA SER A 216 -21.27 -13.71 22.61
C SER A 216 -21.31 -12.75 21.41
N SER A 217 -22.39 -11.98 21.26
CA SER A 217 -22.50 -10.95 20.21
C SER A 217 -21.39 -9.89 20.32
N MET A 218 -21.05 -9.44 21.53
CA MET A 218 -19.94 -8.52 21.75
C MET A 218 -18.58 -9.12 21.41
N ALA A 219 -18.36 -10.39 21.74
CA ALA A 219 -17.14 -11.12 21.39
C ALA A 219 -16.98 -11.26 19.87
N THR A 220 -18.06 -11.62 19.16
CA THR A 220 -18.09 -11.66 17.69
C THR A 220 -17.82 -10.28 17.09
N GLN A 221 -18.40 -9.21 17.63
CA GLN A 221 -18.12 -7.85 17.15
C GLN A 221 -16.66 -7.44 17.35
N ALA A 222 -16.07 -7.76 18.50
CA ALA A 222 -14.65 -7.49 18.77
C ALA A 222 -13.73 -8.25 17.80
N PHE A 223 -14.06 -9.52 17.52
CA PHE A 223 -13.37 -10.31 16.50
C PHE A 223 -13.48 -9.67 15.11
N MET A 224 -14.70 -9.38 14.66
CA MET A 224 -14.97 -8.84 13.31
C MET A 224 -14.31 -7.48 13.07
N ALA A 225 -14.13 -6.68 14.12
CA ALA A 225 -13.45 -5.39 14.03
C ALA A 225 -11.96 -5.51 13.66
N ARG A 226 -11.35 -6.68 13.90
CA ARG A 226 -9.92 -6.92 13.71
C ARG A 226 -9.60 -7.99 12.67
N SER A 227 -10.40 -9.04 12.63
CA SER A 227 -10.20 -10.19 11.73
C SER A 227 -10.31 -9.77 10.28
N PHE A 228 -9.55 -10.42 9.41
CA PHE A 228 -9.77 -10.33 7.97
C PHE A 228 -9.25 -11.61 7.30
N LYS A 229 -9.79 -11.91 6.12
CA LYS A 229 -9.45 -13.12 5.34
C LYS A 229 -9.64 -14.44 6.11
N ASP A 230 -10.51 -14.50 7.12
CA ASP A 230 -10.98 -15.74 7.77
C ASP A 230 -11.99 -16.49 6.85
N THR A 231 -11.52 -16.87 5.66
CA THR A 231 -12.39 -17.25 4.52
C THR A 231 -13.17 -18.54 4.77
N ASP A 232 -12.63 -19.46 5.56
CA ASP A 232 -13.26 -20.71 5.98
C ASP A 232 -14.05 -20.58 7.31
N GLY A 233 -14.04 -19.38 7.89
CA GLY A 233 -14.62 -19.08 9.19
C GLY A 233 -13.96 -19.86 10.32
N LYS A 234 -12.73 -20.35 10.15
CA LYS A 234 -12.05 -21.19 11.13
C LYS A 234 -11.89 -20.48 12.46
N HIS A 235 -11.47 -19.22 12.43
CA HIS A 235 -11.27 -18.44 13.65
C HIS A 235 -12.59 -18.01 14.28
N LEU A 236 -13.58 -17.63 13.47
CA LEU A 236 -14.92 -17.33 13.95
C LEU A 236 -15.56 -18.52 14.67
N LYS A 237 -15.45 -19.74 14.11
CA LYS A 237 -15.99 -20.96 14.73
C LYS A 237 -15.41 -21.23 16.12
N VAL A 238 -14.15 -20.85 16.37
CA VAL A 238 -13.54 -20.99 17.71
C VAL A 238 -14.27 -20.13 18.74
N LEU A 239 -14.84 -18.98 18.34
CA LEU A 239 -15.63 -18.12 19.23
C LEU A 239 -17.04 -18.67 19.47
N GLU A 240 -17.64 -19.34 18.49
CA GLU A 240 -19.01 -19.86 18.59
C GLU A 240 -19.14 -21.13 19.44
N VAL A 241 -18.04 -21.87 19.62
CA VAL A 241 -18.02 -23.14 20.37
C VAL A 241 -17.82 -22.95 21.89
N ASN A 242 -17.57 -21.70 22.35
CA ASN A 242 -17.34 -21.33 23.76
C ASN A 242 -18.49 -20.51 24.35
#